data_AF-A0A1N7MU13-F1
#
_entry.id   AF-A0A1N7MU13-F1
#
_cell.length_a   1.000
_cell.length_b   1.000
_cell.length_c   1.000
_cell.angle_alpha   90.00
_cell.angle_beta   90.00
_cell.angle_gamma   90.00
#
_symmetry.space_group_name_H-M   'P 1'
#
loop_
_entity.id
_entity.type
_entity.pdbx_description
1 polymer ?
#
loop_
_entity_poly.entity_id
_entity_poly.type
_entity_poly.pdbx_seq_one_letter_code
_entity_poly.pdbx_strand_id
1 'polypeptide(L)'
;MSDIYVSAAAAEGGDGSAARPFATIQAAVDAAQPGDTILVGAGEYIENVTFRNSGAEGAPIKLVSADGQGAALIRPADAAADTLEIAGADYIEVSGFVLVGSDDSTRQVVHVHGTDSGTNFASNVVIADCLIERGAGDGIKLSKAEDVTLSGNVITGGGPTEAGIDCVGANRVVIENNTITDSPYIGIMLKGGSTDLILRGNTITGAGHTAIEVGGYTAEQHYPPGFFDSGSQWEAGNVLLDGNTITDSGNAALRVIGAQGVLVSGNTMSGTNAVVKIDDSSLYHETWYATDIGFVGNAIPEGWLIDRSEQAVIWTDAEAGQAYEDWTETTAAVTTVADQAPVSAPDPVEVAPITGTGNSDDLRGTDEADVIEGLGGNDKIEGEKGDDLISGGSGDDTIRGGEGDDTILGDNGRDRLEGENGADMIAGGGGADTLKGADGNDLLQGDDGNDRLEGGDDDDTLEGGDGSDLLRGDNGDDLLDGGESSDTLEGGAGDDTLIASAGSDTLKGGGGADAFVFTADLAFSSERLTDFDARDGDRIVLTGFGELIDSFTDLDTNANGILDNGDALIRVSGGRTYIDLSAQYGDAAGEDVIRIDDDGLDSLAFLFAFG
;
A
#
# COMPACT_ATOMS: atom_id res chain seq x y z
N MET A 1 26.43 -28.87 -17.40
CA MET A 1 25.45 -29.82 -16.84
C MET A 1 26.16 -30.79 -15.91
N SER A 2 26.57 -30.24 -14.78
CA SER A 2 27.03 -30.96 -13.59
C SER A 2 26.32 -30.37 -12.39
N ASP A 3 26.07 -31.22 -11.40
CA ASP A 3 25.63 -30.77 -10.08
C ASP A 3 26.83 -30.24 -9.31
N ILE A 4 26.69 -29.06 -8.72
CA ILE A 4 27.65 -28.42 -7.82
C ILE A 4 27.03 -28.42 -6.43
N TYR A 5 27.68 -29.05 -5.46
CA TYR A 5 27.13 -29.23 -4.11
C TYR A 5 27.68 -28.17 -3.15
N VAL A 6 26.80 -27.59 -2.34
CA VAL A 6 27.13 -26.63 -1.27
C VAL A 6 26.59 -27.17 0.05
N SER A 7 27.36 -27.03 1.13
CA SER A 7 26.93 -27.43 2.48
C SER A 7 27.50 -26.51 3.55
N ALA A 8 26.64 -26.04 4.46
CA ALA A 8 27.03 -25.22 5.61
C ALA A 8 28.04 -25.92 6.55
N ALA A 9 28.13 -27.26 6.50
CA ALA A 9 29.09 -28.04 7.28
C ALA A 9 30.42 -28.30 6.55
N ALA A 10 30.57 -27.86 5.30
CA ALA A 10 31.75 -28.12 4.51
C ALA A 10 32.96 -27.29 4.98
N ALA A 11 34.16 -27.84 4.80
CA ALA A 11 35.40 -27.11 5.02
C ALA A 11 35.75 -26.26 3.79
N GLU A 12 36.46 -25.15 4.00
CA GLU A 12 36.99 -24.32 2.91
C GLU A 12 37.82 -25.14 1.90
N GLY A 13 37.76 -24.75 0.62
CA GLY A 13 38.53 -25.40 -0.45
C GLY A 13 37.92 -26.70 -0.99
N GLY A 14 36.60 -26.89 -0.81
CA GLY A 14 35.81 -27.86 -1.57
C GLY A 14 35.94 -27.66 -3.09
N ASP A 15 35.65 -28.70 -3.85
CA ASP A 15 35.70 -28.68 -5.33
C ASP A 15 34.30 -28.75 -5.97
N GLY A 16 33.24 -28.63 -5.17
CA GLY A 16 31.85 -28.67 -5.62
C GLY A 16 31.33 -30.07 -5.90
N SER A 17 32.14 -31.12 -5.74
CA SER A 17 31.64 -32.50 -5.83
C SER A 17 30.85 -32.90 -4.59
N ALA A 18 29.95 -33.88 -4.70
CA ALA A 18 29.21 -34.42 -3.55
C ALA A 18 30.12 -34.91 -2.40
N ALA A 19 31.35 -35.33 -2.71
CA ALA A 19 32.31 -35.76 -1.70
C ALA A 19 33.06 -34.60 -1.02
N ARG A 20 33.13 -33.43 -1.68
CA ARG A 20 33.85 -32.24 -1.24
C ARG A 20 33.08 -30.98 -1.66
N PRO A 21 31.88 -30.75 -1.09
CA PRO A 21 31.04 -29.61 -1.44
C PRO A 21 31.74 -28.28 -1.14
N PHE A 22 31.31 -27.22 -1.81
CA PHE A 22 31.71 -25.86 -1.44
C PHE A 22 31.13 -25.49 -0.07
N ALA A 23 31.86 -24.64 0.65
CA ALA A 23 31.45 -24.11 1.96
C ALA A 23 30.62 -22.84 1.86
N THR A 24 30.67 -22.14 0.72
CA THR A 24 29.88 -20.94 0.45
C THR A 24 29.15 -21.08 -0.87
N ILE A 25 27.99 -20.45 -0.96
CA ILE A 25 27.18 -20.37 -2.17
C ILE A 25 27.93 -19.55 -3.22
N GLN A 26 28.56 -18.43 -2.83
CA GLN A 26 29.31 -17.60 -3.78
C GLN A 26 30.43 -18.37 -4.49
N ALA A 27 31.16 -19.25 -3.80
CA ALA A 27 32.22 -20.05 -4.43
C ALA A 27 31.66 -21.04 -5.47
N ALA A 28 30.44 -21.54 -5.25
CA ALA A 28 29.74 -22.39 -6.21
C ALA A 28 29.25 -21.58 -7.41
N VAL A 29 28.69 -20.39 -7.18
CA VAL A 29 28.29 -19.44 -8.23
C VAL A 29 29.49 -19.09 -9.11
N ASP A 30 30.63 -18.71 -8.53
CA ASP A 30 31.86 -18.37 -9.26
C ASP A 30 32.39 -19.53 -10.13
N ALA A 31 32.14 -20.78 -9.71
CA ALA A 31 32.58 -21.97 -10.42
C ALA A 31 31.61 -22.42 -11.52
N ALA A 32 30.33 -22.03 -11.44
CA ALA A 32 29.27 -22.55 -12.29
C ALA A 32 29.43 -22.15 -13.76
N GLN A 33 29.12 -23.09 -14.65
CA GLN A 33 29.08 -22.93 -16.09
C GLN A 33 27.65 -23.10 -16.62
N PRO A 34 27.33 -22.64 -17.85
CA PRO A 34 26.00 -22.83 -18.43
C PRO A 34 25.48 -24.28 -18.34
N GLY A 35 24.27 -24.42 -17.81
CA GLY A 35 23.57 -25.68 -17.58
C GLY A 35 23.96 -26.40 -16.28
N ASP A 36 24.80 -25.83 -15.44
CA ASP A 36 25.09 -26.40 -14.11
C ASP A 36 23.96 -26.13 -13.12
N THR A 37 23.83 -27.03 -12.14
CA THR A 37 22.85 -26.91 -11.05
C THR A 37 23.60 -26.89 -9.73
N ILE A 38 23.51 -25.78 -9.03
CA ILE A 38 24.04 -25.58 -7.69
C ILE A 38 22.99 -26.08 -6.68
N LEU A 39 23.29 -27.19 -6.02
CA LEU A 39 22.47 -27.83 -5.01
C LEU A 39 22.97 -27.41 -3.62
N VAL A 40 22.18 -26.58 -2.94
CA VAL A 40 22.49 -26.08 -1.60
C VAL A 40 21.77 -26.92 -0.56
N GLY A 41 22.52 -27.64 0.27
CA GLY A 41 21.94 -28.43 1.36
C GLY A 41 21.36 -27.55 2.48
N ALA A 42 20.57 -28.16 3.35
CA ALA A 42 19.94 -27.46 4.46
C ALA A 42 20.95 -26.77 5.39
N GLY A 43 20.60 -25.57 5.85
CA GLY A 43 21.42 -24.78 6.77
C GLY A 43 21.25 -23.28 6.59
N GLU A 44 21.87 -22.52 7.50
CA GLU A 44 21.97 -21.06 7.41
C GLU A 44 23.31 -20.68 6.77
N TYR A 45 23.24 -19.78 5.78
CA TYR A 45 24.36 -19.25 5.02
C TYR A 45 24.40 -17.74 5.22
N ILE A 46 25.44 -17.26 5.90
CA ILE A 46 25.65 -15.83 6.15
C ILE A 46 26.62 -15.31 5.10
N GLU A 47 26.07 -14.88 3.96
CA GLU A 47 26.81 -14.35 2.82
C GLU A 47 25.88 -13.54 1.92
N ASN A 48 26.44 -12.57 1.19
CA ASN A 48 25.76 -11.92 0.08
C ASN A 48 26.15 -12.67 -1.20
N VAL A 49 25.16 -13.09 -2.00
CA VAL A 49 25.39 -13.90 -3.20
C VAL A 49 25.19 -13.05 -4.45
N THR A 50 26.20 -12.94 -5.31
CA THR A 50 26.12 -12.21 -6.57
C THR A 50 26.41 -13.11 -7.77
N PHE A 51 25.47 -13.17 -8.71
CA PHE A 51 25.69 -13.71 -10.05
C PHE A 51 26.31 -12.65 -10.95
N ARG A 52 27.47 -13.01 -11.53
CA ARG A 52 28.14 -12.25 -12.61
C ARG A 52 28.43 -13.11 -13.84
N ASN A 53 28.18 -14.41 -13.74
CA ASN A 53 28.27 -15.40 -14.79
C ASN A 53 26.88 -15.72 -15.30
N SER A 54 26.74 -15.78 -16.63
CA SER A 54 25.49 -16.15 -17.29
C SER A 54 25.42 -17.65 -17.58
N GLY A 55 24.20 -18.18 -17.62
CA GLY A 55 23.88 -19.40 -18.34
C GLY A 55 23.84 -19.17 -19.86
N ALA A 56 23.07 -20.00 -20.56
CA ALA A 56 22.79 -19.86 -21.97
C ALA A 56 21.37 -20.34 -22.31
N GLU A 57 20.87 -19.99 -23.49
CA GLU A 57 19.59 -20.49 -24.01
C GLU A 57 19.51 -22.02 -23.93
N GLY A 58 18.50 -22.53 -23.22
CA GLY A 58 18.32 -23.97 -22.96
C GLY A 58 19.33 -24.60 -21.99
N ALA A 59 20.22 -23.81 -21.39
CA ALA A 59 21.22 -24.22 -20.41
C ALA A 59 21.43 -23.14 -19.31
N PRO A 60 20.40 -22.83 -18.51
CA PRO A 60 20.52 -21.86 -17.43
C PRO A 60 21.44 -22.37 -16.31
N ILE A 61 22.01 -21.47 -15.54
CA ILE A 61 22.61 -21.81 -14.24
C ILE A 61 21.49 -21.83 -13.21
N LYS A 62 21.32 -22.97 -12.54
CA LYS A 62 20.27 -23.15 -11.53
C LYS A 62 20.87 -23.11 -10.13
N LEU A 63 20.27 -22.36 -9.21
CA LEU A 63 20.56 -22.35 -7.79
C LEU A 63 19.33 -22.88 -7.04
N VAL A 64 19.48 -24.00 -6.34
CA VAL A 64 18.34 -24.75 -5.79
C VAL A 64 18.59 -25.12 -4.34
N SER A 65 17.62 -24.86 -3.47
CA SER A 65 17.57 -25.45 -2.12
C SER A 65 17.28 -26.95 -2.26
N ALA A 66 18.31 -27.77 -2.06
CA ALA A 66 18.28 -29.20 -2.41
C ALA A 66 17.35 -30.03 -1.53
N ASP A 67 17.08 -29.55 -0.32
CA ASP A 67 16.29 -30.25 0.70
C ASP A 67 14.84 -29.71 0.81
N GLY A 68 14.42 -28.88 -0.16
CA GLY A 68 13.07 -28.32 -0.25
C GLY A 68 12.96 -26.85 0.13
N GLN A 69 11.79 -26.27 -0.11
CA GLN A 69 11.48 -24.90 0.27
C GLN A 69 11.68 -24.70 1.77
N GLY A 70 12.40 -23.64 2.16
CA GLY A 70 12.65 -23.33 3.57
C GLY A 70 13.89 -24.00 4.17
N ALA A 71 14.52 -24.96 3.49
CA ALA A 71 15.60 -25.76 4.07
C ALA A 71 16.95 -25.03 4.09
N ALA A 72 17.24 -24.23 3.07
CA ALA A 72 18.44 -23.39 2.98
C ALA A 72 18.05 -21.92 3.15
N LEU A 73 18.59 -21.29 4.20
CA LEU A 73 18.38 -19.88 4.51
C LEU A 73 19.62 -19.08 4.15
N ILE A 74 19.45 -17.97 3.43
CA ILE A 74 20.51 -17.01 3.10
C ILE A 74 20.21 -15.70 3.82
N ARG A 75 21.18 -15.23 4.61
CA ARG A 75 21.14 -13.94 5.31
C ARG A 75 22.36 -13.11 4.89
N PRO A 76 22.23 -11.79 4.68
CA PRO A 76 23.34 -10.95 4.27
C PRO A 76 24.43 -10.92 5.35
N ALA A 77 25.68 -11.04 4.91
CA ALA A 77 26.84 -10.82 5.77
C ALA A 77 27.16 -9.32 5.91
N ASP A 78 26.85 -8.54 4.88
CA ASP A 78 26.90 -7.08 4.84
C ASP A 78 25.49 -6.54 4.58
N ALA A 79 24.92 -5.87 5.58
CA ALA A 79 23.61 -5.24 5.51
C ALA A 79 23.53 -4.15 4.42
N ALA A 80 24.67 -3.56 4.02
CA ALA A 80 24.71 -2.54 2.97
C ALA A 80 24.75 -3.10 1.54
N ALA A 81 24.64 -4.42 1.39
CA ALA A 81 24.54 -5.12 0.11
C ALA A 81 23.27 -5.97 0.04
N ASP A 82 22.84 -6.26 -1.19
CA ASP A 82 21.66 -7.10 -1.44
C ASP A 82 21.94 -8.55 -1.00
N THR A 83 20.92 -9.29 -0.58
CA THR A 83 21.11 -10.68 -0.11
C THR A 83 21.46 -11.59 -1.28
N LEU A 84 20.71 -11.44 -2.38
CA LEU A 84 20.91 -12.10 -3.65
C LEU A 84 20.88 -11.05 -4.78
N GLU A 85 21.97 -10.95 -5.53
CA GLU A 85 22.14 -9.99 -6.62
C GLU A 85 22.38 -10.75 -7.94
N ILE A 86 21.60 -10.43 -8.97
CA ILE A 86 21.81 -10.86 -10.36
C ILE A 86 22.23 -9.63 -11.15
N ALA A 87 23.55 -9.42 -11.21
CA ALA A 87 24.16 -8.20 -11.76
C ALA A 87 24.59 -8.41 -13.21
N GLY A 88 23.69 -8.14 -14.15
CA GLY A 88 23.91 -8.22 -15.60
C GLY A 88 24.20 -9.63 -16.10
N ALA A 89 23.75 -10.64 -15.36
CA ALA A 89 23.83 -12.04 -15.75
C ALA A 89 22.54 -12.47 -16.46
N ASP A 90 22.67 -13.47 -17.34
CA ASP A 90 21.57 -14.01 -18.14
C ASP A 90 21.32 -15.48 -17.83
N TYR A 91 20.09 -15.96 -18.05
CA TYR A 91 19.73 -17.39 -17.93
C TYR A 91 20.05 -17.94 -16.53
N ILE A 92 19.50 -17.31 -15.51
CA ILE A 92 19.66 -17.69 -14.10
C ILE A 92 18.31 -18.16 -13.55
N GLU A 93 18.31 -19.30 -12.87
CA GLU A 93 17.13 -19.78 -12.15
C GLU A 93 17.48 -19.96 -10.67
N VAL A 94 16.67 -19.40 -9.78
CA VAL A 94 16.83 -19.53 -8.32
C VAL A 94 15.54 -20.07 -7.73
N SER A 95 15.63 -21.10 -6.88
CA SER A 95 14.43 -21.69 -6.27
C SER A 95 14.58 -22.32 -4.88
N GLY A 96 13.51 -22.21 -4.09
CA GLY A 96 13.32 -22.96 -2.83
C GLY A 96 14.02 -22.40 -1.59
N PHE A 97 14.58 -21.20 -1.64
CA PHE A 97 15.33 -20.64 -0.51
C PHE A 97 14.43 -19.86 0.47
N VAL A 98 14.89 -19.74 1.73
CA VAL A 98 14.55 -18.57 2.54
C VAL A 98 15.60 -17.51 2.28
N LEU A 99 15.18 -16.33 1.85
CA LEU A 99 16.04 -15.17 1.62
C LEU A 99 15.63 -14.09 2.60
N VAL A 100 16.57 -13.61 3.40
CA VAL A 100 16.28 -12.69 4.51
C VAL A 100 17.00 -11.38 4.29
N GLY A 101 16.27 -10.27 4.33
CA GLY A 101 16.81 -8.92 4.30
C GLY A 101 17.37 -8.46 5.64
N SER A 102 17.77 -7.18 5.68
CA SER A 102 18.31 -6.54 6.87
C SER A 102 17.39 -5.40 7.32
N ASP A 103 17.17 -5.27 8.62
CA ASP A 103 16.43 -4.13 9.19
C ASP A 103 17.29 -2.84 9.20
N ASP A 104 18.62 -2.99 9.20
CA ASP A 104 19.56 -1.87 9.25
C ASP A 104 19.80 -1.17 7.89
N SER A 105 19.15 -1.61 6.81
CA SER A 105 19.38 -1.07 5.47
C SER A 105 18.19 -1.25 4.53
N THR A 106 17.98 -0.30 3.62
CA THR A 106 16.98 -0.39 2.55
C THR A 106 17.46 -1.20 1.34
N ARG A 107 18.54 -1.98 1.49
CA ARG A 107 19.00 -2.90 0.45
C ARG A 107 18.01 -4.03 0.24
N GLN A 108 17.90 -4.46 -1.00
CA GLN A 108 16.87 -5.40 -1.40
C GLN A 108 17.26 -6.82 -1.01
N VAL A 109 16.26 -7.67 -0.78
CA VAL A 109 16.54 -9.09 -0.58
C VAL A 109 17.04 -9.69 -1.90
N VAL A 110 16.28 -9.51 -2.97
CA VAL A 110 16.66 -9.93 -4.33
C VAL A 110 16.73 -8.72 -5.25
N HIS A 111 17.83 -8.58 -5.98
CA HIS A 111 17.99 -7.52 -6.96
C HIS A 111 18.45 -8.06 -8.31
N VAL A 112 17.63 -7.88 -9.34
CA VAL A 112 17.96 -8.23 -10.73
C VAL A 112 18.16 -6.95 -11.50
N HIS A 113 19.38 -6.72 -12.01
CA HIS A 113 19.67 -5.45 -12.65
C HIS A 113 20.76 -5.48 -13.71
N GLY A 114 20.65 -4.53 -14.65
CA GLY A 114 21.70 -4.25 -15.62
C GLY A 114 22.95 -3.63 -14.99
N THR A 115 24.12 -3.79 -15.63
CA THR A 115 25.42 -3.35 -15.07
C THR A 115 25.94 -2.03 -15.65
N ASP A 116 25.30 -1.47 -16.68
CA ASP A 116 25.74 -0.25 -17.32
C ASP A 116 24.60 0.74 -17.56
N SER A 117 24.97 1.96 -17.99
CA SER A 117 24.04 3.00 -18.40
C SER A 117 23.50 2.82 -19.82
N GLY A 118 23.76 1.67 -20.47
CA GLY A 118 23.41 1.35 -21.86
C GLY A 118 22.33 0.28 -21.96
N THR A 119 22.40 -0.60 -22.98
CA THR A 119 21.38 -1.64 -23.26
C THR A 119 21.70 -2.99 -22.61
N ASN A 120 22.55 -3.05 -21.58
CA ASN A 120 22.92 -4.30 -20.94
C ASN A 120 21.96 -4.63 -19.79
N PHE A 121 20.82 -5.27 -20.13
CA PHE A 121 19.84 -5.77 -19.18
C PHE A 121 20.35 -7.09 -18.56
N ALA A 122 19.94 -7.37 -17.32
CA ALA A 122 19.93 -8.76 -16.86
C ALA A 122 18.72 -9.46 -17.51
N SER A 123 18.93 -10.60 -18.17
CA SER A 123 17.87 -11.22 -18.97
C SER A 123 17.60 -12.69 -18.66
N ASN A 124 16.39 -13.18 -18.95
CA ASN A 124 16.06 -14.61 -18.84
C ASN A 124 16.26 -15.15 -17.42
N VAL A 125 15.66 -14.48 -16.44
CA VAL A 125 15.83 -14.80 -15.01
C VAL A 125 14.55 -15.39 -14.44
N VAL A 126 14.68 -16.44 -13.61
CA VAL A 126 13.57 -17.04 -12.87
C VAL A 126 13.88 -17.01 -11.38
N ILE A 127 12.96 -16.46 -10.58
CA ILE A 127 12.96 -16.57 -9.12
C ILE A 127 11.67 -17.27 -8.72
N ALA A 128 11.78 -18.48 -8.15
CA ALA A 128 10.60 -19.31 -7.91
C ALA A 128 10.59 -20.00 -6.54
N ASP A 129 9.40 -20.16 -5.97
CA ASP A 129 9.18 -20.94 -4.75
C ASP A 129 10.09 -20.50 -3.57
N CYS A 130 10.46 -19.22 -3.48
CA CYS A 130 11.25 -18.68 -2.36
C CYS A 130 10.35 -18.08 -1.28
N LEU A 131 10.79 -18.16 -0.02
CA LEU A 131 10.28 -17.36 1.09
C LEU A 131 11.19 -16.14 1.28
N ILE A 132 10.62 -14.94 1.24
CA ILE A 132 11.35 -13.68 1.29
C ILE A 132 10.90 -12.88 2.50
N GLU A 133 11.79 -12.73 3.48
CA GLU A 133 11.60 -11.92 4.68
C GLU A 133 12.32 -10.58 4.46
N ARG A 134 11.58 -9.48 4.30
CA ARG A 134 12.12 -8.27 3.63
C ARG A 134 13.13 -7.43 4.41
N GLY A 135 13.04 -7.38 5.73
CA GLY A 135 13.71 -6.32 6.49
C GLY A 135 13.25 -4.93 6.05
N ALA A 136 14.13 -3.93 6.01
CA ALA A 136 13.75 -2.55 5.67
C ALA A 136 13.72 -2.23 4.16
N GLY A 137 14.21 -3.13 3.28
CA GLY A 137 14.31 -2.92 1.83
C GLY A 137 13.18 -3.53 0.99
N ASP A 138 13.31 -3.45 -0.34
CA ASP A 138 12.40 -4.18 -1.25
C ASP A 138 12.59 -5.70 -1.10
N GLY A 139 11.52 -6.47 -1.27
CA GLY A 139 11.63 -7.93 -1.37
C GLY A 139 12.36 -8.34 -2.65
N ILE A 140 11.77 -8.03 -3.80
CA ILE A 140 12.39 -8.24 -5.11
C ILE A 140 12.39 -6.93 -5.89
N LYS A 141 13.56 -6.46 -6.31
CA LYS A 141 13.69 -5.31 -7.20
C LYS A 141 14.20 -5.72 -8.56
N LEU A 142 13.51 -5.27 -9.60
CA LEU A 142 13.94 -5.37 -10.99
C LEU A 142 14.32 -3.96 -11.46
N SER A 143 15.59 -3.74 -11.81
CA SER A 143 16.04 -2.45 -12.35
C SER A 143 16.82 -2.64 -13.65
N LYS A 144 16.21 -2.28 -14.79
CA LYS A 144 16.73 -2.65 -16.12
C LYS A 144 16.93 -4.16 -16.28
N ALA A 145 15.85 -4.91 -16.08
CA ALA A 145 15.80 -6.36 -16.30
C ALA A 145 14.83 -6.70 -17.44
N GLU A 146 15.11 -7.75 -18.20
CA GLU A 146 14.21 -8.23 -19.25
C GLU A 146 13.95 -9.74 -19.18
N ASP A 147 12.80 -10.21 -19.67
CA ASP A 147 12.48 -11.66 -19.70
C ASP A 147 12.60 -12.30 -18.30
N VAL A 148 11.95 -11.71 -17.30
CA VAL A 148 12.00 -12.17 -15.89
C VAL A 148 10.69 -12.88 -15.52
N THR A 149 10.80 -14.01 -14.81
CA THR A 149 9.66 -14.71 -14.20
C THR A 149 9.82 -14.77 -12.69
N LEU A 150 8.84 -14.24 -11.96
CA LEU A 150 8.69 -14.35 -10.51
C LEU A 150 7.48 -15.25 -10.24
N SER A 151 7.69 -16.47 -9.73
CA SER A 151 6.63 -17.49 -9.66
C SER A 151 6.56 -18.18 -8.30
N GLY A 152 5.39 -18.21 -7.65
CA GLY A 152 5.20 -19.01 -6.42
C GLY A 152 5.98 -18.52 -5.19
N ASN A 153 6.48 -17.28 -5.18
CA ASN A 153 7.21 -16.74 -4.04
C ASN A 153 6.23 -16.28 -2.94
N VAL A 154 6.67 -16.39 -1.69
CA VAL A 154 6.00 -15.82 -0.52
C VAL A 154 6.85 -14.67 0.01
N ILE A 155 6.29 -13.47 0.08
CA ILE A 155 6.99 -12.25 0.48
C ILE A 155 6.25 -11.63 1.67
N THR A 156 6.96 -11.37 2.77
CA THR A 156 6.36 -10.82 4.00
C THR A 156 7.24 -9.78 4.68
N GLY A 157 6.59 -8.92 5.47
CA GLY A 157 7.19 -7.84 6.21
C GLY A 157 7.64 -6.67 5.33
N GLY A 158 8.42 -5.78 5.91
CA GLY A 158 8.94 -4.61 5.21
C GLY A 158 9.07 -3.39 6.12
N GLY A 159 9.76 -2.37 5.62
CA GLY A 159 9.65 -1.01 6.16
C GLY A 159 8.52 -0.21 5.50
N PRO A 160 8.21 0.99 6.00
CA PRO A 160 7.09 1.82 5.53
C PRO A 160 7.31 2.51 4.17
N THR A 161 8.42 2.25 3.48
CA THR A 161 8.80 3.00 2.26
C THR A 161 9.17 2.15 1.05
N GLU A 162 9.30 0.84 1.20
CA GLU A 162 9.81 -0.05 0.13
C GLU A 162 8.76 -1.10 -0.23
N ALA A 163 8.83 -1.68 -1.44
CA ALA A 163 7.78 -2.56 -1.95
C ALA A 163 8.08 -4.05 -1.78
N GLY A 164 7.03 -4.88 -1.81
CA GLY A 164 7.19 -6.33 -1.95
C GLY A 164 7.96 -6.67 -3.23
N ILE A 165 7.48 -6.15 -4.36
CA ILE A 165 8.12 -6.22 -5.66
C ILE A 165 8.18 -4.81 -6.29
N ASP A 166 9.37 -4.31 -6.63
CA ASP A 166 9.59 -3.01 -7.28
C ASP A 166 10.20 -3.19 -8.68
N CYS A 167 9.47 -2.78 -9.72
CA CYS A 167 9.93 -2.82 -11.11
C CYS A 167 10.23 -1.42 -11.64
N VAL A 168 11.47 -1.20 -12.08
CA VAL A 168 11.95 0.08 -12.64
C VAL A 168 12.65 -0.16 -13.97
N GLY A 169 12.00 0.22 -15.07
CA GLY A 169 12.52 -0.04 -16.43
C GLY A 169 12.64 -1.53 -16.73
N ALA A 170 11.68 -2.33 -16.23
CA ALA A 170 11.65 -3.77 -16.47
C ALA A 170 10.82 -4.09 -17.73
N ASN A 171 11.24 -5.06 -18.52
CA ASN A 171 10.60 -5.40 -19.80
C ASN A 171 10.29 -6.90 -19.89
N ARG A 172 9.13 -7.28 -20.42
CA ARG A 172 8.75 -8.69 -20.61
C ARG A 172 8.81 -9.48 -19.29
N VAL A 173 8.09 -9.01 -18.27
CA VAL A 173 8.10 -9.60 -16.92
C VAL A 173 6.80 -10.36 -16.65
N VAL A 174 6.92 -11.58 -16.11
CA VAL A 174 5.80 -12.37 -15.61
C VAL A 174 5.91 -12.47 -14.09
N ILE A 175 4.91 -11.97 -13.38
CA ILE A 175 4.75 -12.08 -11.93
C ILE A 175 3.51 -12.95 -11.72
N GLU A 176 3.69 -14.22 -11.36
CA GLU A 176 2.59 -15.17 -11.27
C GLU A 176 2.54 -15.97 -9.98
N ASN A 177 1.34 -16.18 -9.45
CA ASN A 177 1.08 -17.04 -8.29
C ASN A 177 1.94 -16.70 -7.05
N ASN A 178 2.38 -15.45 -6.89
CA ASN A 178 3.10 -15.02 -5.69
C ASN A 178 2.10 -14.64 -4.59
N THR A 179 2.50 -14.83 -3.34
CA THR A 179 1.77 -14.37 -2.15
C THR A 179 2.58 -13.26 -1.49
N ILE A 180 1.97 -12.09 -1.30
CA ILE A 180 2.58 -10.95 -0.60
C ILE A 180 1.67 -10.58 0.58
N THR A 181 2.20 -10.64 1.80
CA THR A 181 1.48 -10.25 3.02
C THR A 181 2.28 -9.21 3.79
N ASP A 182 1.61 -8.45 4.66
CA ASP A 182 2.24 -7.56 5.64
C ASP A 182 3.25 -6.59 5.02
N SER A 183 2.90 -6.00 3.87
CA SER A 183 3.75 -5.02 3.18
C SER A 183 3.33 -3.62 3.61
N PRO A 184 4.03 -2.92 4.53
CA PRO A 184 3.53 -1.67 5.11
C PRO A 184 3.47 -0.50 4.13
N TYR A 185 3.97 -0.70 2.90
CA TYR A 185 3.89 0.25 1.81
C TYR A 185 3.18 -0.40 0.61
N ILE A 186 3.90 -0.80 -0.43
CA ILE A 186 3.30 -1.27 -1.68
C ILE A 186 3.56 -2.76 -1.90
N GLY A 187 2.55 -3.50 -2.37
CA GLY A 187 2.69 -4.90 -2.73
C GLY A 187 3.56 -5.07 -3.97
N ILE A 188 3.06 -4.62 -5.12
CA ILE A 188 3.75 -4.62 -6.42
C ILE A 188 3.72 -3.21 -7.02
N MET A 189 4.90 -2.68 -7.36
CA MET A 189 5.10 -1.38 -7.97
C MET A 189 5.68 -1.53 -9.37
N LEU A 190 5.04 -0.94 -10.39
CA LEU A 190 5.52 -0.93 -11.78
C LEU A 190 5.76 0.51 -12.24
N LYS A 191 7.00 0.98 -12.22
CA LYS A 191 7.33 2.38 -12.57
C LYS A 191 8.44 2.50 -13.60
N GLY A 192 8.69 3.73 -14.03
CA GLY A 192 9.83 4.09 -14.88
C GLY A 192 9.90 3.30 -16.17
N GLY A 193 8.98 3.49 -17.11
CA GLY A 193 9.08 2.84 -18.43
C GLY A 193 9.02 1.33 -18.44
N SER A 194 8.58 0.70 -17.35
CA SER A 194 8.36 -0.74 -17.33
C SER A 194 7.27 -1.10 -18.32
N THR A 195 7.54 -2.01 -19.25
CA THR A 195 6.61 -2.36 -20.34
C THR A 195 6.50 -3.86 -20.54
N ASP A 196 5.39 -4.32 -21.12
CA ASP A 196 5.16 -5.73 -21.41
C ASP A 196 5.19 -6.55 -20.10
N LEU A 197 4.20 -6.37 -19.25
CA LEU A 197 4.12 -7.06 -17.95
C LEU A 197 2.85 -7.89 -17.82
N ILE A 198 2.97 -9.06 -17.20
CA ILE A 198 1.86 -9.94 -16.85
C ILE A 198 1.89 -10.19 -15.34
N LEU A 199 0.84 -9.77 -14.67
CA LEU A 199 0.57 -10.07 -13.27
C LEU A 199 -0.60 -11.03 -13.24
N ARG A 200 -0.34 -12.32 -12.94
CA ARG A 200 -1.37 -13.36 -13.00
C ARG A 200 -1.51 -14.17 -11.70
N GLY A 201 -2.72 -14.27 -11.18
CA GLY A 201 -3.01 -15.20 -10.08
C GLY A 201 -2.24 -14.90 -8.79
N ASN A 202 -1.74 -13.68 -8.60
CA ASN A 202 -1.07 -13.30 -7.36
C ASN A 202 -2.10 -13.04 -6.26
N THR A 203 -1.69 -13.27 -5.01
CA THR A 203 -2.44 -12.95 -3.80
C THR A 203 -1.68 -11.86 -3.05
N ILE A 204 -2.33 -10.72 -2.81
CA ILE A 204 -1.74 -9.58 -2.10
C ILE A 204 -2.72 -9.15 -1.01
N THR A 205 -2.28 -9.20 0.24
CA THR A 205 -3.08 -8.87 1.42
C THR A 205 -2.27 -8.01 2.39
N GLY A 206 -2.90 -7.13 3.17
CA GLY A 206 -2.22 -6.33 4.19
C GLY A 206 -1.19 -5.35 3.61
N ALA A 207 -1.53 -4.68 2.51
CA ALA A 207 -0.68 -3.64 1.93
C ALA A 207 -1.00 -2.28 2.59
N GLY A 208 -0.05 -1.68 3.31
CA GLY A 208 -0.28 -0.42 4.04
C GLY A 208 -0.56 0.81 3.15
N HIS A 209 -0.19 0.75 1.87
CA HIS A 209 -0.49 1.79 0.87
C HIS A 209 -1.22 1.21 -0.35
N THR A 210 -0.54 0.75 -1.40
CA THR A 210 -1.19 0.21 -2.61
C THR A 210 -0.85 -1.26 -2.81
N ALA A 211 -1.81 -2.15 -3.06
CA ALA A 211 -1.47 -3.53 -3.38
C ALA A 211 -0.78 -3.67 -4.75
N ILE A 212 -1.37 -3.10 -5.81
CA ILE A 212 -0.72 -3.00 -7.13
C ILE A 212 -0.76 -1.57 -7.63
N GLU A 213 0.41 -0.98 -7.88
CA GLU A 213 0.55 0.33 -8.50
C GLU A 213 1.22 0.20 -9.88
N VAL A 214 0.58 0.76 -10.90
CA VAL A 214 1.05 0.79 -12.29
C VAL A 214 1.26 2.25 -12.68
N GLY A 215 2.52 2.62 -12.91
CA GLY A 215 2.99 3.99 -13.07
C GLY A 215 3.64 4.52 -11.79
N GLY A 216 3.92 5.82 -11.71
CA GLY A 216 4.39 6.39 -10.44
C GLY A 216 4.91 7.83 -10.46
N TYR A 217 5.07 8.37 -9.25
CA TYR A 217 5.54 9.72 -8.96
C TYR A 217 7.07 9.81 -8.95
N THR A 218 7.73 9.97 -10.10
CA THR A 218 9.19 10.20 -10.08
C THR A 218 9.59 11.43 -10.88
N ALA A 219 10.16 12.41 -10.17
CA ALA A 219 10.90 13.51 -10.77
C ALA A 219 12.10 12.97 -11.59
N GLU A 220 12.40 13.61 -12.72
CA GLU A 220 13.48 13.24 -13.67
C GLU A 220 14.84 12.96 -12.99
N GLN A 221 15.11 13.64 -11.89
CA GLN A 221 16.34 13.56 -11.11
C GLN A 221 16.53 12.27 -10.27
N HIS A 222 15.50 11.43 -10.11
CA HIS A 222 15.59 10.18 -9.35
C HIS A 222 15.89 8.94 -10.20
N TYR A 223 16.03 9.12 -11.51
CA TYR A 223 16.41 8.03 -12.41
C TYR A 223 17.93 7.82 -12.47
N PRO A 224 18.41 6.57 -12.61
CA PRO A 224 19.84 6.29 -12.77
C PRO A 224 20.44 7.02 -13.98
N PRO A 225 21.70 7.49 -13.92
CA PRO A 225 22.37 8.08 -15.08
C PRO A 225 22.34 7.18 -16.32
N GLY A 226 21.86 7.72 -17.45
CA GLY A 226 21.72 7.02 -18.74
C GLY A 226 20.47 6.14 -18.88
N PHE A 227 19.56 6.16 -17.91
CA PHE A 227 18.26 5.51 -18.00
C PHE A 227 17.49 5.93 -19.26
N PHE A 228 17.44 7.22 -19.57
CA PHE A 228 16.75 7.76 -20.76
C PHE A 228 17.50 7.56 -22.09
N ASP A 229 18.81 7.37 -22.03
CA ASP A 229 19.63 7.11 -23.22
C ASP A 229 19.37 5.70 -23.80
N SER A 230 18.64 4.84 -23.07
CA SER A 230 18.23 3.49 -23.47
C SER A 230 16.97 3.44 -24.34
N GLY A 231 16.24 4.56 -24.47
CA GLY A 231 14.94 4.61 -25.18
C GLY A 231 13.75 4.15 -24.34
N SER A 232 13.92 3.96 -23.03
CA SER A 232 12.84 3.66 -22.08
C SER A 232 11.85 4.83 -22.01
N GLN A 233 10.55 4.52 -22.02
CA GLN A 233 9.48 5.51 -21.85
C GLN A 233 9.35 5.92 -20.37
N TRP A 234 8.53 6.94 -20.09
CA TRP A 234 8.29 7.38 -18.73
C TRP A 234 7.19 6.55 -18.09
N GLU A 235 6.14 6.31 -18.87
CA GLU A 235 4.92 5.61 -18.52
C GLU A 235 5.16 4.10 -18.45
N ALA A 236 4.56 3.45 -17.45
CA ALA A 236 4.40 2.01 -17.49
C ALA A 236 3.43 1.65 -18.62
N GLY A 237 3.72 0.60 -19.39
CA GLY A 237 3.05 0.32 -20.66
C GLY A 237 2.69 -1.15 -20.87
N ASN A 238 1.60 -1.44 -21.58
CA ASN A 238 1.22 -2.80 -22.00
C ASN A 238 1.24 -3.82 -20.84
N VAL A 239 0.36 -3.60 -19.87
CA VAL A 239 0.29 -4.38 -18.63
C VAL A 239 -1.00 -5.21 -18.60
N LEU A 240 -0.88 -6.51 -18.35
CA LEU A 240 -2.00 -7.41 -18.09
C LEU A 240 -2.08 -7.76 -16.60
N LEU A 241 -3.20 -7.47 -15.97
CA LEU A 241 -3.57 -7.95 -14.64
C LEU A 241 -4.66 -8.99 -14.82
N ASP A 242 -4.35 -10.27 -14.58
CA ASP A 242 -5.22 -11.40 -14.89
C ASP A 242 -5.46 -12.30 -13.66
N GLY A 243 -6.69 -12.34 -13.15
CA GLY A 243 -7.06 -13.30 -12.10
C GLY A 243 -6.36 -13.13 -10.75
N ASN A 244 -5.87 -11.93 -10.42
CA ASN A 244 -5.25 -11.67 -9.12
C ASN A 244 -6.32 -11.55 -8.01
N THR A 245 -5.93 -11.88 -6.79
CA THR A 245 -6.71 -11.67 -5.56
C THR A 245 -6.02 -10.58 -4.75
N ILE A 246 -6.71 -9.46 -4.56
CA ILE A 246 -6.17 -8.28 -3.87
C ILE A 246 -7.14 -7.90 -2.76
N THR A 247 -6.67 -7.97 -1.51
CA THR A 247 -7.49 -7.64 -0.34
C THR A 247 -6.73 -6.72 0.61
N ASP A 248 -7.45 -6.08 1.54
CA ASP A 248 -6.88 -5.42 2.74
C ASP A 248 -5.73 -4.45 2.41
N SER A 249 -6.00 -3.52 1.50
CA SER A 249 -5.04 -2.50 1.03
C SER A 249 -5.45 -1.13 1.55
N GLY A 250 -4.51 -0.35 2.13
CA GLY A 250 -4.82 0.93 2.78
C GLY A 250 -5.32 2.03 1.83
N ASN A 251 -4.54 2.39 0.82
CA ASN A 251 -4.83 3.49 -0.12
C ASN A 251 -5.60 3.03 -1.37
N ALA A 252 -5.21 1.90 -1.98
CA ALA A 252 -5.87 1.35 -3.16
C ALA A 252 -5.52 -0.13 -3.41
N ALA A 253 -6.51 -0.92 -3.81
CA ALA A 253 -6.26 -2.28 -4.32
C ALA A 253 -5.48 -2.24 -5.65
N LEU A 254 -5.90 -1.35 -6.56
CA LEU A 254 -5.21 -1.09 -7.83
C LEU A 254 -5.11 0.41 -8.06
N ARG A 255 -3.91 0.88 -8.36
CA ARG A 255 -3.70 2.24 -8.82
C ARG A 255 -3.03 2.25 -10.17
N VAL A 256 -3.58 3.00 -11.11
CA VAL A 256 -3.03 3.28 -12.43
C VAL A 256 -2.76 4.77 -12.49
N ILE A 257 -1.50 5.17 -12.58
CA ILE A 257 -1.10 6.58 -12.55
C ILE A 257 -0.14 6.93 -13.69
N GLY A 258 -0.63 7.67 -14.69
CA GLY A 258 0.18 8.03 -15.86
C GLY A 258 0.71 6.82 -16.64
N ALA A 259 -0.07 5.74 -16.73
CA ALA A 259 0.29 4.51 -17.43
C ALA A 259 -0.59 4.26 -18.67
N GLN A 260 -0.08 3.50 -19.63
CA GLN A 260 -0.72 3.32 -20.95
C GLN A 260 -0.98 1.85 -21.27
N GLY A 261 -2.15 1.52 -21.80
CA GLY A 261 -2.44 0.15 -22.27
C GLY A 261 -2.46 -0.85 -21.13
N VAL A 262 -3.34 -0.65 -20.15
CA VAL A 262 -3.50 -1.56 -19.00
C VAL A 262 -4.79 -2.36 -19.19
N LEU A 263 -4.68 -3.68 -19.25
CA LEU A 263 -5.83 -4.58 -19.27
C LEU A 263 -5.97 -5.28 -17.92
N VAL A 264 -7.10 -5.01 -17.27
CA VAL A 264 -7.50 -5.62 -16.01
C VAL A 264 -8.58 -6.65 -16.32
N SER A 265 -8.31 -7.94 -16.11
CA SER A 265 -9.24 -9.02 -16.41
C SER A 265 -9.36 -10.08 -15.32
N GLY A 266 -10.60 -10.45 -14.99
CA GLY A 266 -10.87 -11.57 -14.07
C GLY A 266 -10.36 -11.41 -12.64
N ASN A 267 -9.95 -10.21 -12.22
CA ASN A 267 -9.40 -9.99 -10.88
C ASN A 267 -10.52 -9.92 -9.82
N THR A 268 -10.18 -10.34 -8.60
CA THR A 268 -10.99 -10.18 -7.40
C THR A 268 -10.32 -9.13 -6.51
N MET A 269 -11.05 -8.07 -6.20
CA MET A 269 -10.54 -6.94 -5.42
C MET A 269 -11.50 -6.65 -4.27
N SER A 270 -10.97 -6.53 -3.05
CA SER A 270 -11.68 -6.10 -1.84
C SER A 270 -10.76 -5.26 -0.95
N GLY A 271 -11.30 -4.62 0.08
CA GLY A 271 -10.60 -3.70 1.00
C GLY A 271 -11.61 -2.84 1.76
N THR A 272 -11.17 -2.12 2.79
CA THR A 272 -12.00 -1.19 3.58
C THR A 272 -12.26 0.10 2.80
N ASN A 273 -11.22 0.70 2.21
CA ASN A 273 -11.36 1.81 1.27
C ASN A 273 -11.31 1.36 -0.21
N ALA A 274 -12.30 1.77 -0.99
CA ALA A 274 -12.61 1.17 -2.26
C ALA A 274 -12.09 1.92 -3.48
N VAL A 275 -10.85 1.72 -3.97
CA VAL A 275 -10.50 2.48 -5.18
C VAL A 275 -9.51 1.83 -6.13
N VAL A 276 -10.04 1.24 -7.21
CA VAL A 276 -9.31 1.26 -8.46
C VAL A 276 -9.14 2.73 -8.88
N LYS A 277 -7.96 3.30 -8.63
CA LYS A 277 -7.65 4.71 -8.95
C LYS A 277 -7.06 4.79 -10.34
N ILE A 278 -7.62 5.63 -11.20
CA ILE A 278 -7.03 6.03 -12.48
C ILE A 278 -6.68 7.51 -12.39
N ASP A 279 -5.39 7.82 -12.38
CA ASP A 279 -4.85 9.16 -12.17
C ASP A 279 -3.94 9.57 -13.35
N ASP A 280 -3.93 10.86 -13.67
CA ASP A 280 -2.82 11.45 -14.42
C ASP A 280 -1.68 11.83 -13.46
N SER A 281 -0.43 11.85 -13.94
CA SER A 281 0.73 12.24 -13.12
C SER A 281 1.01 13.77 -13.18
N SER A 282 0.00 14.58 -13.51
CA SER A 282 0.12 16.02 -13.80
C SER A 282 0.62 16.87 -12.62
N LEU A 283 0.52 16.34 -11.40
CA LEU A 283 1.01 16.96 -10.16
C LEU A 283 2.55 17.07 -10.10
N TYR A 284 3.28 16.33 -10.96
CA TYR A 284 4.75 16.31 -10.95
C TYR A 284 5.40 16.61 -12.30
N HIS A 285 4.69 16.45 -13.42
CA HIS A 285 5.20 16.73 -14.77
C HIS A 285 4.10 17.18 -15.73
N GLU A 286 4.40 18.14 -16.60
CA GLU A 286 3.56 18.42 -17.77
C GLU A 286 3.64 17.20 -18.72
N THR A 287 2.51 16.52 -19.01
CA THR A 287 2.28 15.54 -20.12
C THR A 287 2.21 14.02 -19.87
N TRP A 288 2.01 13.50 -18.65
CA TRP A 288 1.80 12.04 -18.45
C TRP A 288 0.35 11.68 -18.14
N TYR A 289 -0.28 11.00 -19.09
CA TYR A 289 -1.70 10.67 -19.05
C TYR A 289 -1.93 9.19 -18.90
N ALA A 290 -2.92 8.82 -18.10
CA ALA A 290 -3.47 7.47 -18.15
C ALA A 290 -4.27 7.33 -19.46
N THR A 291 -3.97 6.32 -20.27
CA THR A 291 -4.67 6.08 -21.54
C THR A 291 -4.87 4.61 -21.80
N ASP A 292 -5.94 4.27 -22.52
CA ASP A 292 -6.18 2.90 -23.00
C ASP A 292 -6.29 1.87 -21.86
N ILE A 293 -7.26 2.09 -20.96
CA ILE A 293 -7.46 1.27 -19.76
C ILE A 293 -8.71 0.39 -19.92
N GLY A 294 -8.52 -0.92 -19.77
CA GLY A 294 -9.54 -1.92 -20.04
C GLY A 294 -9.96 -2.73 -18.83
N PHE A 295 -11.26 -2.93 -18.66
CA PHE A 295 -11.82 -3.82 -17.65
C PHE A 295 -12.68 -4.91 -18.30
N VAL A 296 -12.35 -6.18 -18.06
CA VAL A 296 -13.14 -7.31 -18.58
C VAL A 296 -13.31 -8.40 -17.52
N GLY A 297 -14.56 -8.60 -17.07
CA GLY A 297 -14.91 -9.73 -16.20
C GLY A 297 -14.30 -9.67 -14.80
N ASN A 298 -13.93 -8.48 -14.32
CA ASN A 298 -13.48 -8.27 -12.95
C ASN A 298 -14.67 -8.21 -11.99
N ALA A 299 -14.49 -8.71 -10.76
CA ALA A 299 -15.41 -8.47 -9.67
C ALA A 299 -15.05 -7.13 -9.02
N ILE A 300 -15.48 -6.03 -9.62
CA ILE A 300 -15.33 -4.67 -9.09
C ILE A 300 -16.72 -4.23 -8.59
N PRO A 301 -16.87 -3.91 -7.29
CA PRO A 301 -18.13 -3.39 -6.78
C PRO A 301 -18.53 -2.05 -7.44
N GLU A 302 -19.81 -1.72 -7.42
CA GLU A 302 -20.28 -0.44 -7.98
C GLU A 302 -19.69 0.72 -7.16
N GLY A 303 -19.19 1.78 -7.81
CA GLY A 303 -18.56 2.93 -7.14
C GLY A 303 -17.05 2.82 -6.90
N TRP A 304 -16.48 1.61 -6.95
CA TRP A 304 -15.06 1.35 -6.61
C TRP A 304 -14.04 1.75 -7.68
N LEU A 305 -14.48 2.32 -8.80
CA LEU A 305 -13.62 2.80 -9.87
C LEU A 305 -13.68 4.34 -9.88
N ILE A 306 -12.59 4.97 -9.45
CA ILE A 306 -12.44 6.42 -9.50
C ILE A 306 -11.49 6.77 -10.64
N ASP A 307 -12.03 7.50 -11.62
CA ASP A 307 -11.27 8.06 -12.73
C ASP A 307 -11.11 9.57 -12.54
N ARG A 308 -9.87 9.98 -12.26
CA ARG A 308 -9.42 11.39 -12.16
C ARG A 308 -8.56 11.81 -13.34
N SER A 309 -8.46 10.99 -14.39
CA SER A 309 -7.66 11.30 -15.55
C SER A 309 -8.40 12.21 -16.53
N GLU A 310 -7.67 13.07 -17.23
CA GLU A 310 -8.19 13.92 -18.29
C GLU A 310 -8.38 13.16 -19.61
N GLN A 311 -7.63 12.06 -19.80
CA GLN A 311 -7.48 11.40 -21.11
C GLN A 311 -7.71 9.89 -21.11
N ALA A 312 -8.06 9.25 -19.98
CA ALA A 312 -8.30 7.82 -20.03
C ALA A 312 -9.50 7.50 -20.91
N VAL A 313 -9.26 6.58 -21.84
CA VAL A 313 -10.33 5.90 -22.56
C VAL A 313 -10.55 4.59 -21.82
N ILE A 314 -11.65 4.53 -21.07
CA ILE A 314 -12.05 3.34 -20.32
C ILE A 314 -13.01 2.50 -21.17
N TRP A 315 -12.73 1.20 -21.30
CA TRP A 315 -13.63 0.24 -21.96
C TRP A 315 -13.97 -0.95 -21.06
N THR A 316 -15.21 -1.43 -21.18
CA THR A 316 -15.79 -2.47 -20.31
C THR A 316 -16.27 -3.73 -21.06
N ASP A 317 -16.27 -3.69 -22.40
CA ASP A 317 -16.77 -4.79 -23.25
C ASP A 317 -15.65 -5.72 -23.73
N ALA A 318 -15.97 -7.02 -23.85
CA ALA A 318 -15.07 -8.06 -24.33
C ALA A 318 -14.58 -7.87 -25.80
N GLU A 319 -15.18 -6.96 -26.58
CA GLU A 319 -14.74 -6.65 -27.95
C GLU A 319 -13.51 -5.71 -28.01
N ALA A 320 -13.10 -5.11 -26.89
CA ALA A 320 -11.98 -4.18 -26.79
C ALA A 320 -10.61 -4.82 -26.51
N GLY A 321 -10.50 -6.15 -26.53
CA GLY A 321 -9.23 -6.90 -26.45
C GLY A 321 -8.26 -6.67 -27.64
N GLN A 322 -8.38 -5.55 -28.36
CA GLN A 322 -7.50 -5.15 -29.47
C GLN A 322 -6.35 -4.23 -29.03
N ALA A 323 -6.34 -3.70 -27.80
CA ALA A 323 -5.29 -2.79 -27.32
C ALA A 323 -4.14 -3.50 -26.56
N TYR A 324 -4.38 -4.67 -25.97
CA TYR A 324 -3.33 -5.51 -25.40
C TYR A 324 -2.68 -6.30 -26.54
N GLU A 325 -1.42 -6.00 -26.85
CA GLU A 325 -0.62 -6.87 -27.72
C GLU A 325 -0.07 -8.02 -26.87
N ASP A 326 -0.64 -9.21 -27.07
CA ASP A 326 -0.15 -10.44 -26.46
C ASP A 326 1.29 -10.72 -26.96
N TRP A 327 2.28 -10.28 -26.18
CA TRP A 327 3.70 -10.51 -26.46
C TRP A 327 4.13 -11.96 -26.11
N THR A 328 3.25 -12.76 -25.48
CA THR A 328 3.58 -14.09 -24.95
C THR A 328 3.98 -15.13 -26.00
N GLU A 329 3.97 -14.80 -27.30
CA GLU A 329 4.60 -15.64 -28.34
C GLU A 329 6.13 -15.83 -28.13
N THR A 330 6.76 -15.20 -27.12
CA THR A 330 8.22 -15.32 -26.87
C THR A 330 8.68 -15.92 -25.54
N THR A 331 7.81 -16.19 -24.55
CA THR A 331 8.24 -16.90 -23.33
C THR A 331 7.83 -18.37 -23.40
N ALA A 332 8.82 -19.24 -23.63
CA ALA A 332 8.63 -20.67 -23.54
C ALA A 332 8.06 -21.02 -22.15
N ALA A 333 6.90 -21.68 -22.14
CA ALA A 333 6.25 -22.16 -20.94
C ALA A 333 7.27 -22.73 -19.94
N VAL A 334 7.35 -22.10 -18.75
CA VAL A 334 8.01 -22.70 -17.60
C VAL A 334 7.22 -23.97 -17.28
N THR A 335 7.78 -25.12 -17.60
CA THR A 335 7.31 -26.38 -17.02
C THR A 335 7.59 -26.31 -15.53
N THR A 336 6.59 -25.91 -14.75
CA THR A 336 6.54 -26.13 -13.31
C THR A 336 6.75 -27.62 -13.03
N VAL A 337 7.26 -27.93 -11.85
CA VAL A 337 7.39 -29.30 -11.33
C VAL A 337 5.98 -29.84 -10.99
N ALA A 338 5.10 -29.91 -11.99
CA ALA A 338 3.80 -30.55 -11.88
C ALA A 338 3.97 -32.04 -12.19
N ASP A 339 4.36 -32.84 -11.18
CA ASP A 339 3.82 -34.18 -10.94
C ASP A 339 4.40 -34.79 -9.65
N GLN A 340 4.16 -34.19 -8.49
CA GLN A 340 4.21 -34.92 -7.22
C GLN A 340 2.93 -34.58 -6.46
N ALA A 341 2.19 -35.62 -6.08
CA ALA A 341 0.96 -35.49 -5.32
C ALA A 341 1.21 -34.67 -4.04
N PRO A 342 0.30 -33.74 -3.67
CA PRO A 342 0.50 -32.87 -2.51
C PRO A 342 0.72 -33.71 -1.26
N VAL A 343 1.84 -33.47 -0.59
CA VAL A 343 1.97 -33.78 0.83
C VAL A 343 1.17 -32.70 1.55
N SER A 344 0.16 -33.10 2.33
CA SER A 344 -0.60 -32.17 3.16
C SER A 344 0.36 -31.35 4.00
N ALA A 345 0.28 -30.03 3.87
CA ALA A 345 0.89 -29.11 4.83
C ALA A 345 0.49 -29.53 6.24
N PRO A 346 1.33 -29.33 7.27
CA PRO A 346 0.80 -29.29 8.63
C PRO A 346 -0.28 -28.20 8.62
N ASP A 347 -1.50 -28.56 9.00
CA ASP A 347 -2.57 -27.59 9.13
C ASP A 347 -2.03 -26.38 9.93
N PRO A 348 -2.21 -25.13 9.47
CA PRO A 348 -2.18 -24.02 10.42
C PRO A 348 -3.12 -24.42 11.55
N VAL A 349 -2.84 -24.06 12.79
CA VAL A 349 -3.78 -24.36 13.87
C VAL A 349 -5.10 -23.68 13.48
N GLU A 350 -6.02 -24.44 12.88
CA GLU A 350 -7.37 -24.01 12.58
C GLU A 350 -8.02 -23.83 13.94
N VAL A 351 -7.97 -22.61 14.46
CA VAL A 351 -9.05 -22.17 15.32
C VAL A 351 -10.24 -22.12 14.37
N ALA A 352 -11.06 -23.18 14.41
CA ALA A 352 -12.24 -23.24 13.57
C ALA A 352 -13.11 -22.01 13.89
N PRO A 353 -13.55 -21.25 12.87
CA PRO A 353 -14.26 -20.00 13.13
C PRO A 353 -15.53 -20.27 13.94
N ILE A 354 -15.81 -19.37 14.86
CA ILE A 354 -17.08 -19.31 15.58
C ILE A 354 -18.08 -18.67 14.62
N THR A 355 -18.72 -19.50 13.80
CA THR A 355 -19.66 -19.03 12.78
C THR A 355 -21.11 -19.05 13.28
N GLY A 356 -21.81 -17.93 13.12
CA GLY A 356 -23.25 -17.75 13.30
C GLY A 356 -24.08 -18.34 12.14
N THR A 357 -25.24 -17.75 11.94
CA THR A 357 -26.25 -18.15 10.95
C THR A 357 -26.74 -16.92 10.20
N GLY A 358 -27.69 -17.08 9.27
CA GLY A 358 -28.37 -15.93 8.65
C GLY A 358 -29.49 -15.32 9.52
N ASN A 359 -29.48 -15.52 10.83
CA ASN A 359 -30.39 -14.87 11.78
C ASN A 359 -29.58 -14.35 12.97
N SER A 360 -30.16 -13.43 13.75
CA SER A 360 -29.58 -12.95 15.01
C SER A 360 -29.06 -14.05 15.93
N ASP A 361 -27.76 -14.01 16.19
CA ASP A 361 -27.00 -14.91 17.04
C ASP A 361 -26.36 -14.16 18.24
N ASP A 362 -25.94 -14.92 19.26
CA ASP A 362 -25.19 -14.43 20.43
C ASP A 362 -23.91 -15.27 20.49
N LEU A 363 -22.85 -14.73 19.91
CA LEU A 363 -21.56 -15.37 19.70
C LEU A 363 -20.56 -14.87 20.75
N ARG A 364 -19.67 -15.76 21.18
CA ARG A 364 -18.64 -15.43 22.16
C ARG A 364 -17.37 -16.23 21.89
N GLY A 365 -16.25 -15.53 21.81
CA GLY A 365 -14.91 -16.06 21.76
C GLY A 365 -14.42 -16.62 23.10
N THR A 366 -13.11 -16.69 23.22
CA THR A 366 -12.36 -17.34 24.28
C THR A 366 -11.30 -16.38 24.80
N ASP A 367 -10.42 -16.85 25.71
CA ASP A 367 -9.34 -16.00 26.22
C ASP A 367 -8.10 -16.02 25.25
N GLU A 368 -8.25 -16.55 24.04
CA GLU A 368 -7.20 -16.73 23.03
C GLU A 368 -7.69 -16.15 21.70
N ALA A 369 -6.78 -15.78 20.79
CA ALA A 369 -7.13 -15.26 19.47
C ALA A 369 -8.14 -16.15 18.70
N ASP A 370 -9.28 -15.57 18.37
CA ASP A 370 -10.41 -16.21 17.72
C ASP A 370 -10.71 -15.62 16.32
N VAL A 371 -11.41 -16.40 15.50
CA VAL A 371 -12.05 -15.90 14.27
C VAL A 371 -13.55 -16.07 14.44
N ILE A 372 -14.32 -14.99 14.38
CA ILE A 372 -15.76 -14.99 14.64
C ILE A 372 -16.51 -14.37 13.45
N GLU A 373 -17.52 -15.08 12.93
CA GLU A 373 -18.30 -14.65 11.76
C GLU A 373 -19.80 -14.66 12.10
N GLY A 374 -20.46 -13.50 12.18
CA GLY A 374 -21.90 -13.37 12.43
C GLY A 374 -22.76 -13.86 11.25
N LEU A 375 -22.31 -13.57 10.02
CA LEU A 375 -22.97 -13.80 8.73
C LEU A 375 -24.17 -12.89 8.47
N GLY A 376 -25.29 -13.07 9.16
CA GLY A 376 -26.38 -12.14 8.97
C GLY A 376 -27.53 -12.28 9.94
N GLY A 377 -28.37 -11.27 10.00
CA GLY A 377 -29.17 -11.02 11.18
C GLY A 377 -28.54 -9.91 12.00
N ASN A 378 -29.14 -9.62 13.15
CA ASN A 378 -28.61 -8.62 14.07
C ASN A 378 -27.95 -9.38 15.21
N ASP A 379 -26.64 -9.53 15.14
CA ASP A 379 -25.83 -10.39 15.97
C ASP A 379 -25.26 -9.63 17.16
N LYS A 380 -24.99 -10.38 18.23
CA LYS A 380 -24.24 -9.90 19.38
C LYS A 380 -22.98 -10.74 19.51
N ILE A 381 -21.82 -10.11 19.42
CA ILE A 381 -20.53 -10.78 19.39
C ILE A 381 -19.61 -10.22 20.49
N GLU A 382 -18.95 -11.10 21.24
CA GLU A 382 -17.94 -10.77 22.26
C GLU A 382 -16.67 -11.59 21.97
N GLY A 383 -15.53 -10.97 21.64
CA GLY A 383 -14.24 -11.64 21.41
C GLY A 383 -13.61 -12.19 22.70
N GLU A 384 -13.68 -11.39 23.77
CA GLU A 384 -13.18 -11.64 25.13
C GLU A 384 -11.71 -11.27 25.35
N LYS A 385 -10.75 -12.16 25.08
CA LYS A 385 -9.32 -11.80 25.13
C LYS A 385 -8.58 -12.43 23.97
N GLY A 386 -7.41 -11.91 23.66
CA GLY A 386 -6.62 -12.34 22.52
C GLY A 386 -6.83 -11.39 21.36
N ASP A 387 -5.99 -11.51 20.34
CA ASP A 387 -6.06 -10.67 19.15
C ASP A 387 -7.06 -11.31 18.18
N ASP A 388 -8.32 -10.88 18.22
CA ASP A 388 -9.44 -11.51 17.55
C ASP A 388 -9.70 -10.93 16.15
N LEU A 389 -10.22 -11.75 15.24
CA LEU A 389 -10.77 -11.32 13.95
C LEU A 389 -12.29 -11.53 13.96
N ILE A 390 -13.06 -10.46 13.95
CA ILE A 390 -14.52 -10.49 14.10
C ILE A 390 -15.20 -9.81 12.91
N SER A 391 -16.17 -10.48 12.29
CA SER A 391 -17.07 -9.91 11.26
C SER A 391 -18.53 -10.05 11.67
N GLY A 392 -19.30 -8.96 11.61
CA GLY A 392 -20.75 -8.93 11.85
C GLY A 392 -21.55 -9.52 10.69
N GLY A 393 -21.19 -9.17 9.47
CA GLY A 393 -21.79 -9.69 8.25
C GLY A 393 -22.93 -8.82 7.72
N SER A 394 -24.19 -9.12 8.04
CA SER A 394 -25.30 -8.36 7.46
C SER A 394 -26.48 -8.19 8.39
N GLY A 395 -26.82 -6.96 8.71
CA GLY A 395 -27.84 -6.60 9.69
C GLY A 395 -27.23 -5.71 10.76
N ASP A 396 -28.04 -5.23 11.70
CA ASP A 396 -27.55 -4.27 12.70
C ASP A 396 -26.90 -5.02 13.88
N ASP A 397 -25.58 -5.12 13.89
CA ASP A 397 -24.77 -5.94 14.78
C ASP A 397 -24.25 -5.15 16.00
N THR A 398 -23.89 -5.88 17.06
CA THR A 398 -23.24 -5.31 18.25
C THR A 398 -22.03 -6.17 18.60
N ILE A 399 -20.84 -5.62 18.41
CA ILE A 399 -19.58 -6.34 18.52
C ILE A 399 -18.71 -5.69 19.60
N ARG A 400 -18.04 -6.53 20.39
CA ARG A 400 -17.00 -6.16 21.35
C ARG A 400 -15.77 -7.02 21.11
N GLY A 401 -14.61 -6.41 20.88
CA GLY A 401 -13.32 -7.08 20.78
C GLY A 401 -12.93 -7.71 22.11
N GLY A 402 -12.51 -6.90 23.06
CA GLY A 402 -12.22 -7.34 24.42
C GLY A 402 -10.84 -6.87 24.88
N GLU A 403 -10.00 -7.78 25.37
CA GLU A 403 -8.59 -7.46 25.63
C GLU A 403 -7.69 -8.07 24.56
N GLY A 404 -6.94 -7.28 23.80
CA GLY A 404 -6.06 -7.77 22.73
C GLY A 404 -6.09 -6.80 21.56
N ASP A 405 -5.19 -6.97 20.60
CA ASP A 405 -5.18 -6.13 19.40
C ASP A 405 -6.17 -6.72 18.38
N ASP A 406 -7.43 -6.29 18.41
CA ASP A 406 -8.54 -6.89 17.69
C ASP A 406 -8.73 -6.29 16.29
N THR A 407 -9.28 -7.07 15.36
CA THR A 407 -9.80 -6.60 14.07
C THR A 407 -11.29 -6.84 13.98
N ILE A 408 -12.08 -5.77 13.92
CA ILE A 408 -13.54 -5.80 13.93
C ILE A 408 -14.10 -5.21 12.63
N LEU A 409 -14.93 -5.98 11.92
CA LEU A 409 -15.65 -5.55 10.72
C LEU A 409 -17.16 -5.58 11.00
N GLY A 410 -17.84 -4.44 10.89
CA GLY A 410 -19.31 -4.34 10.97
C GLY A 410 -19.99 -4.94 9.74
N ASP A 411 -19.39 -4.74 8.57
CA ASP A 411 -19.93 -5.09 7.25
C ASP A 411 -21.22 -4.30 6.95
N ASN A 412 -22.33 -4.89 6.51
CA ASN A 412 -23.52 -4.11 6.11
C ASN A 412 -24.53 -4.03 7.24
N GLY A 413 -24.90 -2.85 7.70
CA GLY A 413 -25.87 -2.71 8.78
C GLY A 413 -25.75 -1.38 9.49
N ARG A 414 -26.61 -1.12 10.46
CA ARG A 414 -26.27 -0.11 11.48
C ARG A 414 -25.61 -0.82 12.66
N ASP A 415 -24.30 -0.77 12.70
CA ASP A 415 -23.50 -1.55 13.62
C ASP A 415 -23.04 -0.74 14.83
N ARG A 416 -22.78 -1.45 15.93
CA ARG A 416 -22.18 -0.89 17.13
C ARG A 416 -20.96 -1.71 17.52
N LEU A 417 -19.78 -1.14 17.32
CA LEU A 417 -18.49 -1.81 17.44
C LEU A 417 -17.69 -1.17 18.58
N GLU A 418 -17.02 -1.97 19.41
CA GLU A 418 -16.23 -1.51 20.56
C GLU A 418 -14.97 -2.39 20.68
N GLY A 419 -13.77 -1.83 20.58
CA GLY A 419 -12.49 -2.54 20.69
C GLY A 419 -12.18 -3.00 22.12
N GLU A 420 -12.38 -2.12 23.09
CA GLU A 420 -12.14 -2.30 24.53
C GLU A 420 -10.67 -2.04 24.96
N ASN A 421 -9.75 -3.01 25.08
CA ASN A 421 -8.34 -2.68 25.39
C ASN A 421 -7.39 -3.36 24.41
N GLY A 422 -6.48 -2.61 23.82
CA GLY A 422 -5.51 -3.07 22.84
C GLY A 422 -5.43 -2.09 21.68
N ALA A 423 -4.53 -2.31 20.74
CA ALA A 423 -4.47 -1.51 19.51
C ALA A 423 -5.39 -2.15 18.47
N ASP A 424 -6.62 -1.67 18.40
CA ASP A 424 -7.70 -2.28 17.63
C ASP A 424 -7.84 -1.66 16.24
N MET A 425 -8.28 -2.46 15.27
CA MET A 425 -8.71 -2.01 13.95
C MET A 425 -10.20 -2.27 13.77
N ILE A 426 -10.99 -1.23 13.62
CA ILE A 426 -12.46 -1.31 13.58
C ILE A 426 -12.97 -0.65 12.30
N ALA A 427 -13.66 -1.39 11.44
CA ALA A 427 -14.32 -0.87 10.24
C ALA A 427 -15.83 -1.03 10.32
N GLY A 428 -16.59 0.05 10.09
CA GLY A 428 -18.06 0.08 10.12
C GLY A 428 -18.68 -0.65 8.94
N GLY A 429 -18.14 -0.42 7.74
CA GLY A 429 -18.70 -0.96 6.51
C GLY A 429 -19.84 -0.10 5.97
N GLY A 430 -20.98 -0.71 5.65
CA GLY A 430 -22.10 -0.01 5.03
C GLY A 430 -23.23 0.26 5.99
N GLY A 431 -23.43 1.52 6.39
CA GLY A 431 -24.64 1.93 7.08
C GLY A 431 -24.56 3.23 7.84
N ALA A 432 -24.68 3.19 9.16
CA ALA A 432 -24.71 4.42 9.97
C ALA A 432 -24.34 4.03 11.40
N ASP A 433 -23.06 3.80 11.58
CA ASP A 433 -22.47 2.94 12.59
C ASP A 433 -22.00 3.73 13.80
N THR A 434 -21.64 3.00 14.84
CA THR A 434 -21.05 3.58 16.04
C THR A 434 -19.86 2.74 16.45
N LEU A 435 -18.67 3.28 16.24
CA LEU A 435 -17.39 2.66 16.52
C LEU A 435 -16.79 3.29 17.78
N LYS A 436 -16.13 2.47 18.59
CA LYS A 436 -15.38 2.91 19.75
C LYS A 436 -14.09 2.12 19.91
N GLY A 437 -12.93 2.78 19.96
CA GLY A 437 -11.64 2.14 20.23
C GLY A 437 -11.50 1.72 21.69
N ALA A 438 -11.58 2.71 22.57
CA ALA A 438 -11.39 2.66 24.03
C ALA A 438 -9.92 2.78 24.46
N ASP A 439 -9.29 1.78 25.07
CA ASP A 439 -7.91 1.93 25.58
C ASP A 439 -6.91 1.38 24.54
N GLY A 440 -6.08 2.22 23.92
CA GLY A 440 -5.01 1.78 23.01
C GLY A 440 -4.85 2.69 21.79
N ASN A 441 -3.95 2.31 20.88
CA ASN A 441 -3.72 3.11 19.67
C ASN A 441 -4.55 2.50 18.53
N ASP A 442 -5.78 2.99 18.35
CA ASP A 442 -6.78 2.36 17.52
C ASP A 442 -6.87 2.96 16.10
N LEU A 443 -7.33 2.15 15.14
CA LEU A 443 -7.71 2.57 13.80
C LEU A 443 -9.21 2.34 13.60
N LEU A 444 -10.00 3.41 13.51
CA LEU A 444 -11.44 3.37 13.27
C LEU A 444 -11.77 3.90 11.87
N GLN A 445 -12.49 3.12 11.07
CA GLN A 445 -12.97 3.49 9.73
C GLN A 445 -14.50 3.42 9.69
N GLY A 446 -15.17 4.52 9.39
CA GLY A 446 -16.63 4.59 9.27
C GLY A 446 -17.18 4.00 7.98
N ASP A 447 -16.40 4.10 6.89
CA ASP A 447 -16.76 3.65 5.54
C ASP A 447 -18.03 4.35 4.99
N ASP A 448 -19.03 3.61 4.49
CA ASP A 448 -20.22 4.22 3.87
C ASP A 448 -21.26 4.54 4.95
N GLY A 449 -21.58 5.80 5.23
CA GLY A 449 -22.64 6.04 6.18
C GLY A 449 -22.83 7.41 6.80
N ASN A 450 -23.25 7.38 8.05
CA ASN A 450 -23.46 8.58 8.86
C ASN A 450 -23.05 8.17 10.26
N ASP A 451 -21.74 8.11 10.44
CA ASP A 451 -21.10 7.28 11.44
C ASP A 451 -20.72 8.08 12.66
N ARG A 452 -20.41 7.36 13.74
CA ARG A 452 -19.96 7.94 15.01
C ARG A 452 -18.75 7.17 15.47
N LEU A 453 -17.58 7.80 15.42
CA LEU A 453 -16.32 7.22 15.84
C LEU A 453 -15.86 7.90 17.14
N GLU A 454 -15.42 7.10 18.11
CA GLU A 454 -14.86 7.53 19.40
C GLU A 454 -13.55 6.77 19.61
N GLY A 455 -12.40 7.43 19.51
CA GLY A 455 -11.06 6.85 19.69
C GLY A 455 -10.91 6.32 21.11
N GLY A 456 -10.70 7.19 22.08
CA GLY A 456 -10.77 6.84 23.49
C GLY A 456 -9.61 7.40 24.30
N ASP A 457 -8.77 6.53 24.84
CA ASP A 457 -7.52 6.84 25.52
C ASP A 457 -6.35 6.34 24.65
N ASP A 458 -5.26 7.11 24.56
CA ASP A 458 -4.05 6.88 23.75
C ASP A 458 -4.21 7.37 22.28
N ASP A 459 -3.17 7.26 21.45
CA ASP A 459 -3.11 7.99 20.17
C ASP A 459 -3.82 7.22 19.02
N ASP A 460 -4.97 7.72 18.59
CA ASP A 460 -5.88 7.04 17.66
C ASP A 460 -5.84 7.59 16.22
N THR A 461 -6.34 6.80 15.26
CA THR A 461 -6.62 7.22 13.88
C THR A 461 -8.06 6.94 13.51
N LEU A 462 -8.82 7.98 13.15
CA LEU A 462 -10.24 7.91 12.81
C LEU A 462 -10.46 8.42 11.37
N GLU A 463 -11.14 7.63 10.54
CA GLU A 463 -11.54 7.97 9.17
C GLU A 463 -13.06 7.86 9.03
N GLY A 464 -13.74 8.95 8.67
CA GLY A 464 -15.21 9.01 8.54
C GLY A 464 -15.72 8.22 7.33
N GLY A 465 -15.11 8.44 6.17
CA GLY A 465 -15.52 7.79 4.93
C GLY A 465 -16.57 8.63 4.18
N ASP A 466 -17.58 7.99 3.61
CA ASP A 466 -18.64 8.65 2.87
C ASP A 466 -19.78 9.05 3.82
N GLY A 467 -20.04 10.35 3.98
CA GLY A 467 -21.35 10.82 4.44
C GLY A 467 -21.34 11.96 5.45
N SER A 468 -21.95 11.83 6.62
CA SER A 468 -21.90 12.97 7.56
C SER A 468 -21.71 12.46 8.96
N ASP A 469 -20.46 12.52 9.37
CA ASP A 469 -19.92 11.71 10.43
C ASP A 469 -19.61 12.57 11.64
N LEU A 470 -19.48 11.88 12.78
CA LEU A 470 -19.02 12.45 14.02
C LEU A 470 -17.81 11.68 14.50
N LEU A 471 -16.63 12.28 14.42
CA LEU A 471 -15.38 11.72 14.90
C LEU A 471 -14.98 12.39 16.21
N ARG A 472 -14.53 11.60 17.18
CA ARG A 472 -14.03 12.05 18.48
C ARG A 472 -12.75 11.31 18.83
N GLY A 473 -11.63 12.00 18.94
CA GLY A 473 -10.36 11.37 19.39
C GLY A 473 -10.37 11.05 20.89
N ASP A 474 -10.96 11.96 21.69
CA ASP A 474 -11.04 11.91 23.15
C ASP A 474 -9.72 12.22 23.90
N ASN A 475 -8.91 11.27 24.35
CA ASN A 475 -7.62 11.55 25.00
C ASN A 475 -6.48 10.90 24.21
N GLY A 476 -5.50 11.67 23.77
CA GLY A 476 -4.44 11.15 22.91
C GLY A 476 -3.97 12.22 21.95
N ASP A 477 -2.86 11.99 21.26
CA ASP A 477 -2.49 12.80 20.10
C ASP A 477 -3.12 12.16 18.84
N ASP A 478 -4.36 12.53 18.52
CA ASP A 478 -5.18 11.78 17.56
C ASP A 478 -5.08 12.28 16.10
N LEU A 479 -5.37 11.40 15.13
CA LEU A 479 -5.51 11.73 13.71
C LEU A 479 -6.96 11.51 13.25
N LEU A 480 -7.67 12.56 12.88
CA LEU A 480 -9.06 12.50 12.42
C LEU A 480 -9.17 12.98 10.97
N ASP A 481 -9.78 12.18 10.10
CA ASP A 481 -10.14 12.54 8.73
C ASP A 481 -11.64 12.34 8.51
N GLY A 482 -12.35 13.42 8.15
CA GLY A 482 -13.79 13.37 7.93
C GLY A 482 -14.23 12.60 6.68
N GLY A 483 -13.36 12.50 5.67
CA GLY A 483 -13.73 11.91 4.39
C GLY A 483 -14.58 12.84 3.51
N GLU A 484 -15.65 12.30 2.92
CA GLU A 484 -16.58 13.05 2.08
C GLU A 484 -17.76 13.59 2.89
N SER A 485 -18.26 14.75 2.44
CA SER A 485 -19.56 15.34 2.76
C SER A 485 -19.62 16.39 3.88
N SER A 486 -20.02 16.16 5.12
CA SER A 486 -20.11 17.30 6.07
C SER A 486 -20.03 16.82 7.49
N ASP A 487 -18.83 16.89 8.04
CA ASP A 487 -18.46 16.11 9.20
C ASP A 487 -18.31 16.97 10.44
N THR A 488 -18.25 16.31 11.59
CA THR A 488 -17.91 16.94 12.86
C THR A 488 -16.74 16.19 13.47
N LEU A 489 -15.58 16.83 13.52
CA LEU A 489 -14.36 16.28 14.11
C LEU A 489 -14.09 16.99 15.44
N GLU A 490 -13.99 16.23 16.52
CA GLU A 490 -13.61 16.71 17.85
C GLU A 490 -12.33 15.97 18.28
N GLY A 491 -11.17 16.62 18.31
CA GLY A 491 -9.89 16.00 18.71
C GLY A 491 -9.96 15.51 20.16
N GLY A 492 -9.94 16.43 21.12
CA GLY A 492 -10.19 16.10 22.51
C GLY A 492 -9.14 16.69 23.43
N ALA A 493 -8.32 15.86 24.06
CA ALA A 493 -7.22 16.25 24.90
C ALA A 493 -5.93 15.62 24.40
N GLY A 494 -4.92 16.44 24.10
CA GLY A 494 -3.69 16.02 23.44
C GLY A 494 -3.46 16.87 22.20
N ASP A 495 -2.35 16.64 21.50
CA ASP A 495 -1.95 17.42 20.33
C ASP A 495 -2.53 16.79 19.05
N ASP A 496 -3.78 17.12 18.71
CA ASP A 496 -4.54 16.41 17.68
C ASP A 496 -4.25 16.92 16.25
N THR A 497 -4.50 16.08 15.23
CA THR A 497 -4.49 16.44 13.82
C THR A 497 -5.86 16.17 13.18
N LEU A 498 -6.57 17.23 12.79
CA LEU A 498 -7.89 17.14 12.18
C LEU A 498 -7.80 17.55 10.71
N ILE A 499 -8.06 16.63 9.81
CA ILE A 499 -8.12 16.82 8.36
C ILE A 499 -9.57 17.08 7.98
N ALA A 500 -9.85 18.26 7.41
CA ALA A 500 -11.21 18.61 7.00
C ALA A 500 -11.73 17.71 5.87
N SER A 501 -10.88 17.36 4.89
CA SER A 501 -11.31 16.60 3.72
C SER A 501 -12.42 17.32 2.93
N ALA A 502 -13.30 16.60 2.23
CA ALA A 502 -14.20 17.20 1.26
C ALA A 502 -15.55 17.55 1.90
N GLY A 503 -16.01 18.79 1.71
CA GLY A 503 -17.34 19.19 2.15
C GLY A 503 -17.31 20.00 3.45
N SER A 504 -18.46 20.41 3.99
CA SER A 504 -18.51 21.53 4.95
C SER A 504 -18.50 21.07 6.41
N ASP A 505 -17.34 21.12 7.02
CA ASP A 505 -17.07 20.44 8.28
C ASP A 505 -17.06 21.38 9.49
N THR A 506 -17.26 20.78 10.65
CA THR A 506 -17.06 21.42 11.95
C THR A 506 -15.90 20.76 12.66
N LEU A 507 -14.82 21.50 12.87
CA LEU A 507 -13.62 21.01 13.53
C LEU A 507 -13.49 21.64 14.92
N LYS A 508 -13.11 20.83 15.90
CA LYS A 508 -12.90 21.25 17.28
C LYS A 508 -11.66 20.53 17.83
N GLY A 509 -10.57 21.25 18.03
CA GLY A 509 -9.31 20.63 18.45
C GLY A 509 -9.38 20.17 19.91
N GLY A 510 -9.90 21.01 20.79
CA GLY A 510 -10.04 20.68 22.20
C GLY A 510 -8.93 21.29 23.04
N GLY A 511 -8.17 20.47 23.75
CA GLY A 511 -7.13 20.93 24.66
C GLY A 511 -5.78 20.32 24.30
N GLY A 512 -4.86 21.14 23.82
CA GLY A 512 -3.51 20.73 23.42
C GLY A 512 -3.03 21.68 22.35
N ALA A 513 -2.04 21.27 21.57
CA ALA A 513 -1.52 22.01 20.44
C ALA A 513 -1.99 21.39 19.11
N ASP A 514 -3.21 21.75 18.70
CA ASP A 514 -3.90 21.03 17.63
C ASP A 514 -3.50 21.50 16.21
N ALA A 515 -3.62 20.64 15.23
CA ALA A 515 -3.35 20.90 13.82
C ALA A 515 -4.59 20.71 12.96
N PHE A 516 -5.15 21.81 12.45
CA PHE A 516 -6.27 21.77 11.50
C PHE A 516 -5.72 21.81 10.07
N VAL A 517 -5.85 20.70 9.35
CA VAL A 517 -5.27 20.49 8.02
C VAL A 517 -6.31 20.70 6.92
N PHE A 518 -5.98 21.56 5.97
CA PHE A 518 -6.76 21.81 4.76
C PHE A 518 -5.87 21.55 3.56
N THR A 519 -6.36 20.79 2.58
CA THR A 519 -5.61 20.49 1.36
C THR A 519 -6.24 21.15 0.14
N ALA A 520 -5.42 21.62 -0.81
CA ALA A 520 -5.89 22.39 -1.96
C ALA A 520 -6.72 21.59 -2.97
N ASP A 521 -6.56 20.26 -2.97
CA ASP A 521 -7.30 19.35 -3.86
C ASP A 521 -8.77 19.20 -3.43
N LEU A 522 -9.12 19.72 -2.25
CA LEU A 522 -10.46 19.65 -1.64
C LEU A 522 -11.22 20.97 -1.77
N ALA A 523 -10.79 21.85 -2.70
CA ALA A 523 -11.33 23.19 -2.84
C ALA A 523 -12.87 23.21 -2.93
N PHE A 524 -13.49 24.16 -2.20
CA PHE A 524 -14.86 24.72 -2.34
C PHE A 524 -15.90 24.42 -1.25
N SER A 525 -15.52 23.94 -0.06
CA SER A 525 -16.42 23.85 1.09
C SER A 525 -16.11 24.88 2.19
N SER A 526 -17.05 25.01 3.14
CA SER A 526 -17.02 25.99 4.23
C SER A 526 -16.64 25.28 5.53
N GLU A 527 -15.48 25.60 6.09
CA GLU A 527 -14.98 24.95 7.29
C GLU A 527 -15.16 25.79 8.55
N ARG A 528 -15.64 25.15 9.61
CA ARG A 528 -15.96 25.80 10.87
C ARG A 528 -15.14 25.24 12.03
N LEU A 529 -14.11 25.99 12.42
CA LEU A 529 -13.31 25.72 13.61
C LEU A 529 -13.99 26.32 14.84
N THR A 530 -14.14 25.55 15.93
CA THR A 530 -15.01 25.98 17.04
C THR A 530 -14.31 26.38 18.32
N ASP A 531 -13.02 26.12 18.47
CA ASP A 531 -12.30 26.43 19.71
C ASP A 531 -10.84 26.86 19.53
N PHE A 532 -10.37 27.03 18.29
CA PHE A 532 -9.00 27.48 17.97
C PHE A 532 -8.41 28.47 19.00
N ASP A 533 -7.36 28.05 19.70
CA ASP A 533 -6.62 28.81 20.71
C ASP A 533 -5.11 28.74 20.48
N ALA A 534 -4.58 29.71 19.75
CA ALA A 534 -3.14 29.84 19.53
C ALA A 534 -2.29 30.01 20.80
N ARG A 535 -2.88 30.20 21.99
CA ARG A 535 -2.13 30.19 23.26
C ARG A 535 -1.81 28.77 23.73
N ASP A 536 -2.62 27.81 23.34
CA ASP A 536 -2.47 26.40 23.71
C ASP A 536 -1.56 25.67 22.71
N GLY A 537 -1.51 26.12 21.45
CA GLY A 537 -0.50 25.73 20.47
C GLY A 537 -1.05 25.51 19.06
N ASP A 538 -2.36 25.70 18.91
CA ASP A 538 -3.10 25.39 17.69
C ASP A 538 -2.51 26.04 16.45
N ARG A 539 -2.47 25.25 15.38
CA ARG A 539 -2.02 25.65 14.06
C ARG A 539 -3.04 25.28 13.00
N ILE A 540 -3.14 26.15 11.99
CA ILE A 540 -3.80 25.84 10.73
C ILE A 540 -2.71 25.44 9.74
N VAL A 541 -2.84 24.26 9.14
CA VAL A 541 -1.93 23.71 8.14
C VAL A 541 -2.63 23.75 6.80
N LEU A 542 -2.02 24.41 5.81
CA LEU A 542 -2.52 24.47 4.45
C LEU A 542 -1.55 23.68 3.56
N THR A 543 -2.00 22.60 2.94
CA THR A 543 -1.18 21.73 2.08
C THR A 543 -1.69 21.77 0.63
N GLY A 544 -0.80 21.59 -0.35
CA GLY A 544 -1.19 21.58 -1.78
C GLY A 544 -1.49 22.95 -2.42
N PHE A 545 -1.50 24.05 -1.67
CA PHE A 545 -1.89 25.38 -2.19
C PHE A 545 -0.82 26.05 -3.08
N GLY A 546 0.42 25.55 -3.16
CA GLY A 546 1.44 26.02 -4.11
C GLY A 546 1.70 27.54 -4.10
N GLU A 547 1.69 28.18 -5.29
CA GLU A 547 1.83 29.63 -5.46
C GLU A 547 0.54 30.43 -5.14
N LEU A 548 -0.59 29.80 -4.76
CA LEU A 548 -1.83 30.53 -4.43
C LEU A 548 -1.79 31.22 -3.05
N ILE A 549 -0.90 30.77 -2.16
CA ILE A 549 -0.65 31.40 -0.86
C ILE A 549 0.86 31.54 -0.70
N ASP A 550 1.43 32.52 -1.38
CA ASP A 550 2.86 32.77 -1.47
C ASP A 550 3.36 33.84 -0.47
N SER A 551 2.45 34.55 0.22
CA SER A 551 2.81 35.46 1.32
C SER A 551 1.69 35.76 2.32
N PHE A 552 2.06 36.21 3.53
CA PHE A 552 1.11 36.76 4.52
C PHE A 552 0.38 38.02 4.04
N THR A 553 0.83 38.65 2.95
CA THR A 553 0.15 39.82 2.36
C THR A 553 -1.07 39.46 1.51
N ASP A 554 -1.19 38.21 1.09
CA ASP A 554 -2.36 37.67 0.38
C ASP A 554 -3.43 37.12 1.35
N LEU A 555 -3.22 37.35 2.66
CA LEU A 555 -4.20 37.16 3.73
C LEU A 555 -4.58 38.54 4.29
N ASP A 556 -5.79 39.03 3.98
CA ASP A 556 -6.24 40.38 4.34
C ASP A 556 -6.31 40.61 5.87
N THR A 557 -5.23 41.18 6.43
CA THR A 557 -5.14 41.61 7.84
C THR A 557 -5.71 43.01 8.11
N ASN A 558 -6.15 43.74 7.08
CA ASN A 558 -6.64 45.10 7.26
C ASN A 558 -8.14 45.09 7.52
N ALA A 559 -8.51 45.31 8.79
CA ALA A 559 -9.82 45.31 9.45
C ALA A 559 -11.03 46.01 8.74
N ASN A 560 -10.93 46.37 7.46
CA ASN A 560 -11.86 47.16 6.67
C ASN A 560 -12.92 46.34 5.90
N GLY A 561 -12.81 45.00 5.84
CA GLY A 561 -13.88 44.14 5.30
C GLY A 561 -14.24 44.41 3.84
N ILE A 562 -13.26 44.78 3.01
CA ILE A 562 -13.43 44.95 1.56
C ILE A 562 -12.25 44.26 0.88
N LEU A 563 -12.55 43.19 0.12
CA LEU A 563 -11.62 42.43 -0.72
C LEU A 563 -11.16 43.29 -1.91
N ASP A 564 -9.85 43.37 -2.16
CA ASP A 564 -9.29 43.76 -3.45
C ASP A 564 -8.83 42.48 -4.17
N ASN A 565 -8.85 42.48 -5.51
CA ASN A 565 -8.70 41.29 -6.37
C ASN A 565 -7.67 40.23 -5.90
N GLY A 566 -8.15 39.05 -5.49
CA GLY A 566 -7.37 37.80 -5.56
C GLY A 566 -7.30 36.91 -4.32
N ASP A 567 -7.67 37.41 -3.13
CA ASP A 567 -7.03 36.90 -1.91
C ASP A 567 -7.99 36.25 -0.88
N ALA A 568 -7.47 35.25 -0.17
CA ALA A 568 -8.13 34.50 0.91
C ALA A 568 -8.21 35.33 2.21
N LEU A 569 -9.31 35.20 2.96
CA LEU A 569 -9.55 35.93 4.22
C LEU A 569 -9.58 34.96 5.40
N ILE A 570 -8.52 34.93 6.23
CA ILE A 570 -8.55 34.30 7.56
C ILE A 570 -8.57 35.42 8.61
N ARG A 571 -9.67 35.52 9.37
CA ARG A 571 -9.75 36.43 10.53
C ARG A 571 -10.16 35.68 11.78
N VAL A 572 -9.33 35.82 12.81
CA VAL A 572 -9.42 35.11 14.09
C VAL A 572 -9.94 36.06 15.18
N SER A 573 -11.05 35.69 15.81
CA SER A 573 -11.37 36.11 17.18
C SER A 573 -12.21 35.05 17.89
N GLY A 574 -11.67 34.52 18.99
CA GLY A 574 -12.40 33.92 20.11
C GLY A 574 -13.59 33.01 19.82
N GLY A 575 -13.35 31.70 19.83
CA GLY A 575 -14.36 30.67 20.09
C GLY A 575 -15.25 30.26 18.92
N ARG A 576 -15.10 30.85 17.72
CA ARG A 576 -15.53 30.30 16.40
C ARG A 576 -14.70 30.96 15.29
N THR A 577 -14.03 30.16 14.48
CA THR A 577 -13.28 30.56 13.27
C THR A 577 -13.98 29.96 12.05
N TYR A 578 -14.13 30.75 10.98
CA TYR A 578 -14.72 30.30 9.71
C TYR A 578 -13.70 30.49 8.59
N ILE A 579 -13.47 29.45 7.80
CA ILE A 579 -12.55 29.47 6.66
C ILE A 579 -13.40 29.26 5.40
N ASP A 580 -13.35 30.23 4.49
CA ASP A 580 -14.07 30.19 3.21
C ASP A 580 -13.08 30.52 2.09
N LEU A 581 -12.87 29.55 1.20
CA LEU A 581 -11.91 29.64 0.10
C LEU A 581 -12.60 29.66 -1.28
N SER A 582 -13.93 29.89 -1.31
CA SER A 582 -14.79 29.63 -2.49
C SER A 582 -14.67 30.59 -3.68
N ALA A 583 -13.74 31.55 -3.68
CA ALA A 583 -13.69 32.62 -4.70
C ALA A 583 -12.54 32.49 -5.71
N GLN A 584 -12.64 31.59 -6.69
CA GLN A 584 -12.03 31.81 -8.01
C GLN A 584 -12.81 31.13 -9.15
N TYR A 585 -13.10 31.91 -10.20
CA TYR A 585 -13.88 31.59 -11.43
C TYR A 585 -15.40 31.85 -11.43
N GLY A 586 -15.75 33.13 -11.24
CA GLY A 586 -16.63 33.83 -12.17
C GLY A 586 -18.05 33.30 -12.38
N ASP A 587 -18.95 33.64 -11.46
CA ASP A 587 -20.22 34.21 -11.87
C ASP A 587 -20.67 35.31 -10.88
N ALA A 588 -21.36 36.30 -11.42
CA ALA A 588 -21.57 37.59 -10.77
C ALA A 588 -22.44 37.51 -9.50
N ALA A 589 -21.87 37.96 -8.38
CA ALA A 589 -22.51 38.66 -7.26
C ALA A 589 -23.92 38.22 -6.84
N GLY A 590 -23.98 37.39 -5.79
CA GLY A 590 -25.21 37.02 -5.10
C GLY A 590 -25.00 36.59 -3.65
N GLU A 591 -24.31 37.42 -2.85
CA GLU A 591 -24.20 37.37 -1.38
C GLU A 591 -23.79 36.03 -0.73
N ASP A 592 -22.47 35.76 -0.69
CA ASP A 592 -21.85 34.98 0.39
C ASP A 592 -21.03 35.95 1.24
N VAL A 593 -21.50 36.18 2.46
CA VAL A 593 -21.00 37.20 3.40
C VAL A 593 -20.58 36.50 4.68
N ILE A 594 -19.28 36.37 4.91
CA ILE A 594 -18.72 35.99 6.21
C ILE A 594 -18.97 37.14 7.20
N ARG A 595 -19.60 36.83 8.34
CA ARG A 595 -19.73 37.74 9.50
C ARG A 595 -18.86 37.21 10.64
N ILE A 596 -18.09 38.10 11.25
CA ILE A 596 -17.32 37.85 12.47
C ILE A 596 -17.86 38.77 13.56
N ASP A 597 -18.25 38.19 14.69
CA ASP A 597 -18.54 38.92 15.92
C ASP A 597 -17.22 39.11 16.71
N ASP A 598 -16.90 40.38 16.97
CA ASP A 598 -15.66 40.94 17.53
C ASP A 598 -15.38 40.49 18.98
N ASP A 599 -14.15 40.08 19.29
CA ASP A 599 -13.42 40.32 20.57
C ASP A 599 -11.96 39.76 20.44
N GLY A 600 -11.03 40.58 19.91
CA GLY A 600 -9.77 40.13 19.26
C GLY A 600 -8.51 39.72 20.06
N LEU A 601 -7.43 39.38 19.33
CA LEU A 601 -6.05 39.13 19.80
C LEU A 601 -4.95 39.45 18.74
N ASP A 602 -3.70 39.52 19.24
CA ASP A 602 -2.45 40.07 18.67
C ASP A 602 -1.72 39.18 17.63
N SER A 603 -0.95 39.83 16.75
CA SER A 603 -0.33 39.34 15.51
C SER A 603 0.88 38.37 15.64
N LEU A 604 0.93 37.48 16.63
CA LEU A 604 2.11 36.63 16.92
C LEU A 604 1.85 35.12 16.83
N ALA A 605 0.68 34.70 16.34
CA ALA A 605 0.14 33.34 16.49
C ALA A 605 0.29 32.39 15.28
N PHE A 606 0.96 32.79 14.20
CA PHE A 606 1.07 31.95 12.99
C PHE A 606 2.50 31.44 12.79
N LEU A 607 2.66 30.11 12.73
CA LEU A 607 3.85 29.47 12.18
C LEU A 607 3.50 28.85 10.82
N PHE A 608 3.71 29.62 9.75
CA PHE A 608 3.65 29.07 8.40
C PHE A 608 4.96 28.33 8.11
N ALA A 609 4.90 27.00 7.98
CA ALA A 609 5.99 26.21 7.42
C ALA A 609 5.71 26.02 5.92
N PHE A 610 6.31 26.88 5.09
CA PHE A 610 6.36 26.64 3.65
C PHE A 610 7.49 25.63 3.40
N GLY A 611 7.12 24.40 3.02
CA GLY A 611 8.03 23.32 2.64
C GLY A 611 8.42 23.43 1.18
#